data_AF-A0A656K7A9-F1
#
_entry.id   AF-A0A656K7A9-F1
#
_cell.length_a   1.000
_cell.length_b   1.000
_cell.length_c   1.000
_cell.angle_alpha   90.00
_cell.angle_beta   90.00
_cell.angle_gamma   90.00
#
_symmetry.space_group_name_H-M   'P 1'
#
loop_
_entity.id
_entity.type
_entity.pdbx_description
1 polymer ?
#
loop_
_entity_poly.entity_id
_entity_poly.type
_entity_poly.pdbx_seq_one_letter_code
_entity_poly.pdbx_strand_id
1 'polypeptide(L)'
;SNAFPELVNDGDRGGRFELRNVPNDEPGMAPLEIWSNESQERYVLAVGVEDYERFKAICERERCPFAVVGEATAEPQLTVTDS
;
A
#
# COMPACT_ATOMS: atom_id res chain seq x y z
N SER A 1 3.62 -0.59 8.67
CA SER A 1 2.91 -0.24 9.92
C SER A 1 2.93 1.25 10.18
N ASN A 2 4.02 1.96 9.86
CA ASN A 2 4.09 3.42 10.00
C ASN A 2 3.66 4.19 8.74
N ALA A 3 4.22 3.83 7.58
CA ALA A 3 4.11 4.63 6.36
C ALA A 3 2.66 4.80 5.82
N PHE A 4 1.84 3.75 5.81
CA PHE A 4 0.45 3.86 5.34
C PHE A 4 -0.42 4.72 6.26
N PRO A 5 -0.39 4.55 7.60
CA PRO A 5 -1.08 5.46 8.52
C PRO A 5 -0.65 6.92 8.37
N GLU A 6 0.66 7.20 8.29
CA GLU A 6 1.16 8.56 8.08
C GLU A 6 0.62 9.16 6.76
N LEU A 7 0.70 8.40 5.65
CA LEU A 7 0.23 8.85 4.34
C LEU A 7 -1.25 9.28 4.34
N VAL A 8 -2.14 8.48 4.93
CA VAL A 8 -3.58 8.80 4.94
C VAL A 8 -3.90 9.89 5.95
N ASN A 9 -3.22 9.90 7.10
CA ASN A 9 -3.41 10.91 8.14
C ASN A 9 -2.95 12.29 7.68
N ASP A 10 -1.83 12.40 6.97
CA ASP A 10 -1.33 13.67 6.40
C ASP A 10 -2.29 14.24 5.34
N GLY A 11 -3.18 13.42 4.79
CA GLY A 11 -4.25 13.82 3.87
C GLY A 11 -5.63 14.01 4.51
N ASP A 12 -5.73 13.98 5.85
CA ASP A 12 -6.99 13.99 6.61
C ASP A 12 -7.98 12.87 6.20
N ARG A 13 -7.46 11.67 5.93
CA ARG A 13 -8.22 10.48 5.51
C ARG A 13 -7.97 9.27 6.41
N GLY A 14 -8.85 8.28 6.34
CA GLY A 14 -8.53 6.90 6.75
C GLY A 14 -8.05 6.07 5.58
N GLY A 15 -7.98 4.76 5.77
CA GLY A 15 -7.59 3.85 4.70
C GLY A 15 -8.04 2.42 4.95
N ARG A 16 -8.39 1.74 3.86
CA ARG A 16 -8.71 0.31 3.86
C ARG A 16 -7.69 -0.42 3.00
N PHE A 17 -6.93 -1.32 3.63
CA PHE A 17 -5.83 -2.05 3.02
C PHE A 17 -6.06 -3.56 3.08
N GLU A 18 -5.73 -4.25 2.01
CA GLU A 18 -5.70 -5.72 1.95
C GLU A 18 -4.25 -6.19 2.04
N LEU A 19 -3.94 -6.90 3.13
CA LEU A 19 -2.59 -7.31 3.45
C LEU A 19 -2.00 -8.26 2.41
N ARG A 20 -2.84 -9.11 1.81
CA ARG A 20 -2.41 -10.08 0.80
C ARG A 20 -2.10 -9.48 -0.57
N ASN A 21 -2.39 -8.20 -0.78
CA ASN A 21 -1.95 -7.47 -1.96
C ASN A 21 -0.50 -6.96 -1.83
N VAL A 22 0.10 -6.97 -0.63
CA VAL A 22 1.50 -6.57 -0.44
C VAL A 22 2.41 -7.63 -1.07
N PRO A 23 3.33 -7.27 -1.99
CA PRO A 23 4.32 -8.21 -2.52
C PRO A 23 5.14 -8.81 -1.40
N ASN A 24 5.20 -10.13 -1.36
CA ASN A 24 5.82 -10.88 -0.27
C ASN A 24 6.57 -12.11 -0.81
N ASP A 25 7.90 -12.11 -0.66
CA ASP A 25 8.78 -13.22 -1.05
C ASP A 25 8.88 -14.30 0.04
N GLU A 26 8.29 -14.08 1.23
CA GLU A 26 8.22 -15.05 2.32
C GLU A 26 6.75 -15.39 2.66
N PRO A 27 6.13 -16.35 1.95
CA PRO A 27 4.71 -16.68 2.12
C PRO A 27 4.31 -17.13 3.53
N GLY A 28 5.28 -17.55 4.35
CA GLY A 28 5.08 -17.97 5.74
C GLY A 28 4.93 -16.82 6.74
N MET A 29 5.15 -15.57 6.31
CA MET A 29 5.04 -14.42 7.21
C MET A 29 3.63 -14.28 7.79
N ALA A 30 3.56 -14.11 9.11
CA ALA A 30 2.37 -13.76 9.83
C ALA A 30 1.91 -12.32 9.46
N PRO A 31 0.64 -11.97 9.70
CA PRO A 31 0.13 -10.66 9.34
C PRO A 31 0.92 -9.48 9.93
N LEU A 32 1.35 -9.65 11.19
CA LEU A 32 2.20 -8.67 11.88
C LEU A 32 3.54 -8.46 11.16
N GLU A 33 4.14 -9.52 10.65
CA GLU A 33 5.43 -9.50 9.97
C GLU A 33 5.28 -8.82 8.62
N ILE A 34 4.26 -9.15 7.81
CA ILE A 34 3.98 -8.46 6.54
C ILE A 34 3.75 -6.96 6.78
N TRP A 35 2.99 -6.61 7.83
CA TRP A 35 2.65 -5.22 8.11
C TRP A 35 3.81 -4.42 8.72
N SER A 36 4.65 -5.02 9.56
CA SER A 36 5.63 -4.30 10.39
C SER A 36 7.08 -4.54 10.03
N ASN A 37 7.40 -5.40 9.06
CA ASN A 37 8.77 -5.58 8.61
C ASN A 37 9.37 -4.28 8.04
N GLU A 38 10.69 -4.14 8.18
CA GLU A 38 11.48 -3.00 7.70
C GLU A 38 12.30 -3.36 6.45
N SER A 39 11.75 -4.21 5.57
CA SER A 39 12.35 -4.47 4.26
C SER A 39 12.64 -3.14 3.54
N GLN A 40 13.80 -3.09 2.89
CA GLN A 40 14.33 -1.87 2.28
C GLN A 40 13.73 -1.61 0.89
N GLU A 41 14.08 -0.47 0.29
CA GLU A 41 13.68 -0.05 -1.08
C GLU A 41 12.15 0.01 -1.34
N ARG A 42 11.37 0.43 -0.34
CA ARG A 42 9.90 0.57 -0.45
C ARG A 42 9.42 2.00 -0.26
N TYR A 43 8.40 2.36 -1.01
CA TYR A 43 7.72 3.66 -0.96
C TYR A 43 6.21 3.46 -0.93
N VAL A 44 5.49 4.36 -0.28
CA VAL A 44 4.02 4.43 -0.31
C VAL A 44 3.60 5.70 -1.05
N LEU A 45 2.61 5.59 -1.94
CA LEU A 45 2.10 6.70 -2.72
C LEU A 45 0.58 6.63 -2.81
N ALA A 46 -0.07 7.78 -2.85
CA ALA A 46 -1.47 7.91 -3.26
C ALA A 46 -1.50 8.36 -4.74
N VAL A 47 -2.27 7.66 -5.57
CA VAL A 47 -2.43 7.94 -7.00
C VAL A 47 -3.91 8.10 -7.30
N GLY A 48 -4.30 9.17 -7.99
CA GLY A 48 -5.67 9.36 -8.46
C GLY A 48 -6.08 8.26 -9.43
N VAL A 49 -7.35 7.85 -9.41
CA VAL A 49 -7.85 6.77 -10.27
C VAL A 49 -7.67 7.12 -11.75
N GLU A 50 -7.80 8.40 -12.09
CA GLU A 50 -7.58 8.96 -13.42
C GLU A 50 -6.12 8.86 -13.90
N ASP A 51 -5.16 8.85 -12.97
CA ASP A 51 -3.73 8.78 -13.26
C ASP A 51 -3.16 7.36 -13.17
N TYR A 52 -3.96 6.39 -12.74
CA TYR A 52 -3.52 5.02 -12.49
C TYR A 52 -2.86 4.36 -13.71
N GLU A 53 -3.49 4.43 -14.88
CA GLU A 53 -2.95 3.81 -16.10
C GLU A 53 -1.63 4.45 -16.52
N ARG A 54 -1.48 5.76 -16.30
CA ARG A 54 -0.23 6.47 -16.55
C ARG A 54 0.86 6.03 -15.58
N PHE A 55 0.53 5.91 -14.29
CA PHE A 55 1.45 5.42 -13.27
C PHE A 55 1.93 4.00 -13.58
N LYS A 56 0.99 3.09 -13.88
CA LYS A 56 1.27 1.71 -14.27
C LYS A 56 2.19 1.64 -15.48
N ALA A 57 1.90 2.39 -16.55
CA ALA A 57 2.74 2.41 -17.75
C ALA A 57 4.18 2.90 -17.48
N ILE A 58 4.36 3.82 -16.53
CA ILE A 58 5.70 4.26 -16.09
C ILE A 58 6.41 3.12 -15.36
N CYS A 59 5.76 2.50 -14.38
CA CYS A 59 6.33 1.39 -13.62
C CYS A 59 6.73 0.20 -14.52
N GLU A 60 5.88 -0.18 -15.47
CA GLU A 60 6.17 -1.25 -16.43
C GLU A 60 7.38 -0.93 -17.32
N ARG A 61 7.48 0.31 -17.83
CA ARG A 61 8.62 0.75 -18.64
C ARG A 61 9.93 0.64 -17.84
N GLU A 62 9.91 1.07 -16.58
CA GLU A 62 11.09 1.08 -15.71
C GLU A 62 11.35 -0.26 -14.99
N ARG A 63 10.48 -1.26 -15.19
CA ARG A 63 10.51 -2.56 -14.48
C ARG A 63 10.51 -2.37 -12.96
N CYS A 64 9.76 -1.38 -12.50
CA CYS A 64 9.58 -1.05 -11.10
C CYS A 64 8.37 -1.81 -10.55
N PRO A 65 8.56 -2.82 -9.68
CA PRO A 65 7.45 -3.53 -9.09
C PRO A 65 6.59 -2.59 -8.23
N PHE A 66 5.27 -2.74 -8.32
CA PHE A 66 4.34 -2.01 -7.48
C PHE A 66 3.11 -2.87 -7.21
N ALA A 67 2.33 -2.50 -6.19
CA ALA A 67 1.05 -3.12 -5.90
C ALA A 67 0.05 -2.08 -5.41
N VAL A 68 -1.21 -2.23 -5.81
CA VAL A 68 -2.33 -1.50 -5.21
C VAL A 68 -2.78 -2.28 -3.98
N VAL A 69 -2.46 -1.77 -2.80
CA VAL A 69 -2.73 -2.46 -1.54
C VAL A 69 -3.99 -1.99 -0.83
N GLY A 70 -4.64 -0.94 -1.32
CA GLY A 70 -5.81 -0.36 -0.66
C GLY A 70 -6.25 0.96 -1.25
N GLU A 71 -7.19 1.60 -0.56
CA GLU A 71 -7.77 2.89 -0.93
C GLU A 71 -7.88 3.81 0.30
N ALA A 72 -7.82 5.12 0.06
CA ALA A 72 -8.09 6.12 1.09
C ALA A 72 -9.61 6.27 1.31
N THR A 73 -10.03 6.42 2.55
CA THR A 73 -11.45 6.53 2.94
C THR A 73 -11.75 7.90 3.55
N ALA A 74 -13.01 8.33 3.48
CA ALA A 74 -13.43 9.58 4.13
C ALA A 74 -13.47 9.44 5.66
N GLU A 75 -13.87 8.28 6.17
CA GLU A 75 -13.83 7.98 7.59
C GLU A 75 -12.37 7.92 8.07
N PRO A 76 -12.01 8.57 9.21
CA PRO A 76 -10.66 8.54 9.77
C PRO A 76 -10.39 7.23 10.52
N GLN A 77 -10.58 6.11 9.84
CA GLN A 77 -10.37 4.77 10.35
C GLN A 77 -9.37 4.02 9.47
N LEU A 78 -8.39 3.40 10.12
CA LEU A 78 -7.47 2.46 9.47
C LEU A 78 -8.04 1.05 9.59
N THR A 79 -8.30 0.42 8.46
CA THR A 79 -8.72 -0.99 8.37
C THR A 79 -7.67 -1.76 7.58
N VAL A 80 -7.16 -2.84 8.17
CA VAL A 80 -6.27 -3.79 7.48
C VAL A 80 -6.95 -5.15 7.51
N THR A 81 -7.28 -5.69 6.33
CA THR A 81 -7.90 -7.00 6.16
C THR A 81 -6.86 -8.03 5.72
N ASP A 82 -7.18 -9.30 5.95
CA ASP A 82 -6.40 -10.45 5.51
C ASP A 82 -7.42 -11.47 4.96
N SER A 83 -7.65 -11.46 3.64
CA SER A 83 -8.67 -12.29 2.98
C SER A 83 -8.20 -12.95 1.69
#